data_AF-A0A958P123-F1
#
_entry.id   AF-A0A958P123-F1
#
_cell.length_a   1.000
_cell.length_b   1.000
_cell.length_c   1.000
_cell.angle_alpha   90.00
_cell.angle_beta   90.00
_cell.angle_gamma   90.00
#
_symmetry.space_group_name_H-M   'P 1'
#
loop_
_entity.id
_entity.type
_entity.pdbx_description
1 polymer ?
#
loop_
_entity_poly.entity_id
_entity_poly.type
_entity_poly.pdbx_seq_one_letter_code
_entity_poly.pdbx_strand_id
1 'polypeptide(L)'
;MTHVKTEKIDAITFSEKIKCYAQILKFKITVFVVISAVFGYFIGVTEYHLPDVFWLMLGGFLVTGSANAFNQIIERNYDKLMERTKVRPLPQNKLNVIEVTVVAFLSGIIGITVLWVFLNQLSGVLGLLAIFMYAAVYTPLKRISPYAVFIGAFPGAIPPMLGWVAATGAFSFEAGMLFAIQFFWQFPHFWAIAWRLHPEYQKAGFKMLPYDKKNRTSAIIIFISSILLLTSSFLPEYYNVTGRVATIGLFIFSALMVYPSFKLMKTLDDKYALRIMLMSYLYLILSLLVILIDKA
;
A
#
# COMPACT_ATOMS: atom_id res chain seq x y z
N MET A 1 -0.45 38.74 -5.01
CA MET A 1 -0.98 38.06 -3.81
C MET A 1 -2.33 37.47 -4.16
N THR A 2 -2.37 36.18 -4.49
CA THR A 2 -3.62 35.45 -4.75
C THR A 2 -4.35 35.30 -3.42
N HIS A 3 -5.50 35.95 -3.26
CA HIS A 3 -6.37 35.76 -2.10
C HIS A 3 -6.68 34.27 -1.95
N VAL A 4 -6.11 33.63 -0.93
CA VAL A 4 -6.52 32.28 -0.53
C VAL A 4 -7.93 32.44 0.02
N LYS A 5 -8.94 32.22 -0.83
CA LYS A 5 -10.34 32.11 -0.39
C LYS A 5 -10.39 30.96 0.61
N THR A 6 -10.58 31.28 1.88
CA THR A 6 -10.91 30.29 2.91
C THR A 6 -12.26 29.71 2.53
N GLU A 7 -12.28 28.49 1.97
CA GLU A 7 -13.52 27.76 1.72
C GLU A 7 -14.25 27.63 3.07
N LYS A 8 -15.54 28.01 3.11
CA LYS A 8 -16.35 27.88 4.33
C LYS A 8 -16.37 26.42 4.76
N ILE A 9 -15.98 26.16 6.00
CA ILE A 9 -16.00 24.81 6.60
C ILE A 9 -17.41 24.56 7.11
N ASP A 10 -17.97 23.39 6.80
CA ASP A 10 -19.27 22.99 7.31
C ASP A 10 -19.18 22.68 8.81
N ALA A 11 -20.11 23.24 9.60
CA ALA A 11 -20.21 22.92 11.02
C ALA A 11 -20.70 21.47 11.20
N ILE A 12 -19.81 20.58 11.65
CA ILE A 12 -20.10 19.17 11.87
C ILE A 12 -20.11 18.82 13.36
N THR A 13 -20.85 17.76 13.71
CA THR A 13 -20.89 17.24 15.09
C THR A 13 -19.57 16.57 15.48
N PHE A 14 -19.32 16.42 16.79
CA PHE A 14 -18.12 15.73 17.29
C PHE A 14 -18.03 14.27 16.80
N SER A 15 -19.14 13.52 16.81
CA SER A 15 -19.21 12.15 16.31
C SER A 15 -18.86 12.07 14.81
N GLU A 16 -19.37 13.02 14.01
CA GLU A 16 -19.03 13.10 12.59
C GLU A 16 -17.56 13.46 12.37
N LYS A 17 -17.00 14.33 13.21
CA LYS A 17 -15.58 14.69 13.17
C LYS A 17 -14.67 13.48 13.41
N ILE A 18 -15.00 12.60 14.35
CA ILE A 18 -14.27 11.33 14.57
C ILE A 18 -14.33 10.45 13.31
N LYS A 19 -15.52 10.32 12.69
CA LYS A 19 -15.66 9.54 11.45
C LYS A 19 -14.82 10.14 10.31
N CYS A 20 -14.76 11.47 10.21
CA CYS A 20 -13.90 12.14 9.24
C CYS A 20 -12.42 11.81 9.47
N TYR A 21 -11.95 11.85 10.72
CA TYR A 21 -10.57 11.46 11.04
C TYR A 21 -10.25 10.01 10.70
N ALA A 22 -11.16 9.08 11.00
CA ALA A 22 -10.99 7.67 10.62
C ALA A 22 -10.89 7.49 9.08
N GLN A 23 -11.60 8.31 8.30
CA GLN A 23 -11.48 8.33 6.84
C GLN A 23 -10.17 8.98 6.35
N ILE A 24 -9.72 10.06 6.99
CA ILE A 24 -8.43 10.71 6.69
C ILE A 24 -7.28 9.72 6.89
N LEU A 25 -7.26 9.01 8.01
CA LEU A 25 -6.25 8.00 8.32
C LEU A 25 -6.44 6.70 7.54
N LYS A 26 -7.49 6.59 6.71
CA LYS A 26 -7.92 5.38 5.99
C LYS A 26 -7.89 4.14 6.88
N PHE A 27 -8.53 4.21 8.05
CA PHE A 27 -8.45 3.23 9.14
C PHE A 27 -8.39 1.76 8.66
N LYS A 28 -9.35 1.33 7.83
CA LYS A 28 -9.40 -0.06 7.32
C LYS A 28 -8.15 -0.46 6.56
N ILE A 29 -7.66 0.39 5.64
CA ILE A 29 -6.46 0.12 4.85
C ILE A 29 -5.23 0.12 5.75
N THR A 30 -5.15 1.10 6.65
CA THR A 30 -4.05 1.20 7.62
C THR A 30 -3.94 -0.04 8.50
N VAL A 31 -5.07 -0.58 8.99
CA VAL A 31 -5.09 -1.85 9.74
C VAL A 31 -4.53 -3.00 8.91
N PHE A 32 -4.93 -3.15 7.64
CA PHE A 32 -4.37 -4.19 6.77
C PHE A 32 -2.86 -4.05 6.56
N VAL A 33 -2.36 -2.82 6.42
CA VAL A 33 -0.93 -2.53 6.30
C VAL A 33 -0.18 -2.86 7.60
N VAL A 34 -0.77 -2.58 8.76
CA VAL A 34 -0.17 -2.93 10.06
C VAL A 34 -0.16 -4.45 10.26
N ILE A 35 -1.23 -5.15 9.87
CA ILE A 35 -1.29 -6.62 9.94
C ILE A 35 -0.16 -7.24 9.11
N SER A 36 0.16 -6.71 7.93
CA SER A 36 1.25 -7.25 7.12
C SER A 36 2.63 -7.01 7.75
N ALA A 37 2.82 -5.89 8.46
CA ALA A 37 4.01 -5.67 9.30
C ALA A 37 4.07 -6.65 10.48
N VAL A 38 2.95 -6.92 11.15
CA VAL A 38 2.88 -7.91 12.23
C VAL A 38 3.24 -9.32 11.72
N PHE A 39 2.75 -9.72 10.55
CA PHE A 39 3.18 -10.97 9.92
C PHE A 39 4.70 -10.98 9.70
N GLY A 40 5.27 -9.90 9.15
CA GLY A 40 6.72 -9.78 8.97
C GLY A 40 7.51 -9.94 10.26
N TYR A 41 7.02 -9.36 11.36
CA TYR A 41 7.61 -9.52 12.70
C TYR A 41 7.60 -10.98 13.16
N PHE A 42 6.45 -11.65 13.07
CA PHE A 42 6.36 -13.06 13.46
C PHE A 42 7.15 -14.00 12.55
N ILE A 43 7.37 -13.64 11.29
CA ILE A 43 8.25 -14.38 10.40
C ILE A 43 9.71 -14.25 10.89
N GLY A 44 10.17 -13.05 11.26
CA GLY A 44 11.56 -12.83 11.71
C GLY A 44 11.90 -13.23 13.14
N VAL A 45 10.91 -13.27 14.03
CA VAL A 45 11.16 -13.48 15.46
C VAL A 45 11.39 -14.95 15.81
N THR A 46 12.39 -15.22 16.67
CA THR A 46 12.61 -16.53 17.31
C THR A 46 11.91 -16.60 18.67
N GLU A 47 12.07 -15.56 19.49
CA GLU A 47 11.40 -15.35 20.77
C GLU A 47 10.68 -14.00 20.78
N TYR A 48 9.37 -13.99 20.99
CA TYR A 48 8.59 -12.76 20.86
C TYR A 48 8.37 -12.05 22.20
N HIS A 49 8.53 -10.73 22.20
CA HIS A 49 8.09 -9.87 23.28
C HIS A 49 6.80 -9.14 22.87
N LEU A 50 5.74 -9.31 23.68
CA LEU A 50 4.44 -8.71 23.41
C LEU A 50 4.46 -7.17 23.31
N PRO A 51 5.28 -6.42 24.10
CA PRO A 51 5.42 -4.99 23.94
C PRO A 51 5.88 -4.55 22.54
N ASP A 52 6.76 -5.31 21.90
CA ASP A 52 7.30 -4.96 20.58
C ASP A 52 6.19 -5.00 19.52
N VAL A 53 5.32 -6.01 19.59
CA VAL A 53 4.16 -6.11 18.71
C VAL A 53 3.21 -4.92 18.92
N PHE A 54 3.00 -4.49 20.17
CA PHE A 54 2.20 -3.30 20.47
C PHE A 54 2.81 -2.03 19.89
N TRP A 55 4.11 -1.80 20.08
CA TRP A 55 4.80 -0.63 19.54
C TRP A 55 4.87 -0.64 18.02
N LEU A 56 5.04 -1.81 17.40
CA LEU A 56 4.97 -1.99 15.95
C LEU A 56 3.59 -1.62 15.42
N MET A 57 2.52 -2.08 16.08
CA MET A 57 1.15 -1.75 15.68
C MET A 57 0.88 -0.24 15.83
N LEU A 58 1.24 0.36 16.95
CA LEU A 58 1.02 1.78 17.22
C LEU A 58 1.83 2.66 16.25
N GLY A 59 3.13 2.41 16.15
CA GLY A 59 4.05 3.15 15.27
C GLY A 59 3.67 2.98 13.80
N GLY A 60 3.43 1.74 13.36
CA GLY A 60 3.01 1.43 12.00
C GLY A 60 1.66 2.06 11.62
N PHE A 61 0.69 2.08 12.55
CA PHE A 61 -0.60 2.74 12.36
C PHE A 61 -0.44 4.24 12.17
N LEU A 62 0.34 4.89 13.04
CA LEU A 62 0.56 6.34 13.00
C LEU A 62 1.34 6.78 11.74
N VAL A 63 2.39 6.04 11.36
CA VAL A 63 3.17 6.28 10.14
C VAL A 63 2.29 6.14 8.89
N THR A 64 1.54 5.04 8.79
CA THR A 64 0.66 4.78 7.63
C THR A 64 -0.51 5.78 7.58
N GLY A 65 -1.06 6.13 8.74
CA GLY A 65 -2.09 7.15 8.88
C GLY A 65 -1.61 8.53 8.42
N SER A 66 -0.40 8.92 8.82
CA SER A 66 0.26 10.16 8.38
C SER A 66 0.42 10.21 6.86
N ALA A 67 0.98 9.15 6.27
CA ALA A 67 1.16 9.05 4.82
C ALA A 67 -0.17 9.18 4.06
N ASN A 68 -1.24 8.54 4.56
CA ASN A 68 -2.58 8.63 3.99
C ASN A 68 -3.21 10.03 4.14
N ALA A 69 -2.99 10.69 5.28
CA ALA A 69 -3.47 12.05 5.51
C ALA A 69 -2.79 13.04 4.54
N PHE A 70 -1.47 12.98 4.39
CA PHE A 70 -0.75 13.79 3.40
C PHE A 70 -1.20 13.51 1.97
N ASN A 71 -1.41 12.23 1.61
CA ASN A 71 -1.95 11.87 0.30
C ASN A 71 -3.30 12.58 0.02
N GLN A 72 -4.22 12.56 0.99
CA GLN A 72 -5.52 13.24 0.83
C GLN A 72 -5.41 14.77 0.82
N ILE A 73 -4.45 15.35 1.56
CA ILE A 73 -4.17 16.81 1.52
C ILE A 73 -3.72 17.24 0.11
N ILE A 74 -2.80 16.48 -0.48
CA ILE A 74 -2.21 16.78 -1.79
C ILE A 74 -3.25 16.56 -2.91
N GLU A 75 -4.06 15.50 -2.81
CA GLU A 75 -5.03 15.13 -3.84
C GLU A 75 -6.39 15.85 -3.72
N ARG A 76 -6.63 16.63 -2.66
CA ARG A 76 -7.97 17.16 -2.31
C ARG A 76 -8.76 17.79 -3.46
N ASN A 77 -8.09 18.55 -4.34
CA ASN A 77 -8.75 19.25 -5.44
C ASN A 77 -9.10 18.29 -6.59
N TYR A 78 -8.26 17.28 -6.81
CA TYR A 78 -8.47 16.26 -7.83
C TYR A 78 -9.47 15.20 -7.37
N ASP A 79 -9.51 14.93 -6.06
CA ASP A 79 -10.48 14.02 -5.46
C ASP A 79 -11.92 14.51 -5.66
N LYS A 80 -12.15 15.83 -5.78
CA LYS A 80 -13.47 16.42 -6.13
C LYS A 80 -13.99 15.95 -7.51
N LEU A 81 -13.09 15.48 -8.40
CA LEU A 81 -13.41 15.11 -9.78
C LEU A 81 -13.71 13.61 -9.98
N MET A 82 -13.59 12.79 -8.94
CA MET A 82 -13.84 11.34 -9.02
C MET A 82 -14.99 10.93 -8.09
N GLU A 83 -15.88 10.07 -8.57
CA GLU A 83 -17.10 9.66 -7.86
C GLU A 83 -16.80 9.00 -6.52
N ARG A 84 -15.75 8.19 -6.49
CA ARG A 84 -15.34 7.47 -5.28
C ARG A 84 -14.75 8.37 -4.20
N THR A 85 -14.09 9.47 -4.57
CA THR A 85 -13.28 10.28 -3.65
C THR A 85 -13.88 11.64 -3.34
N LYS A 86 -14.83 12.13 -4.14
CA LYS A 86 -15.55 13.38 -3.87
C LYS A 86 -16.31 13.36 -2.55
N VAL A 87 -16.57 12.17 -2.01
CA VAL A 87 -17.23 11.96 -0.70
C VAL A 87 -16.26 12.00 0.49
N ARG A 88 -14.95 12.17 0.26
CA ARG A 88 -13.96 12.28 1.34
C ARG A 88 -14.11 13.62 2.10
N PRO A 89 -13.64 13.70 3.36
CA PRO A 89 -13.86 14.89 4.20
C PRO A 89 -13.25 16.19 3.65
N LEU A 90 -12.04 16.12 3.05
CA LEU A 90 -11.36 17.31 2.50
C LEU A 90 -12.01 17.85 1.22
N PRO A 91 -12.36 17.04 0.21
CA PRO A 91 -13.17 17.48 -0.94
C PRO A 91 -14.51 18.11 -0.56
N GLN A 92 -15.12 17.64 0.53
CA GLN A 92 -16.40 18.15 1.05
C GLN A 92 -16.27 19.34 2.00
N ASN A 93 -15.05 19.83 2.29
CA ASN A 93 -14.82 20.90 3.26
C ASN A 93 -15.35 20.63 4.68
N LYS A 94 -15.45 19.35 5.06
CA LYS A 94 -15.84 18.94 6.42
C LYS A 94 -14.71 19.08 7.44
N LEU A 95 -13.47 19.15 6.98
CA LEU A 95 -12.28 19.35 7.83
C LEU A 95 -11.39 20.45 7.25
N ASN A 96 -10.74 21.20 8.14
CA ASN A 96 -9.75 22.20 7.74
C ASN A 96 -8.46 21.52 7.26
N VAL A 97 -7.89 21.98 6.14
CA VAL A 97 -6.61 21.50 5.62
C VAL A 97 -5.47 21.69 6.62
N ILE A 98 -5.42 22.83 7.33
CA ILE A 98 -4.39 23.13 8.34
C ILE A 98 -4.50 22.13 9.50
N GLU A 99 -5.72 21.89 9.99
CA GLU A 99 -5.99 20.91 11.05
C GLU A 99 -5.51 19.51 10.65
N VAL A 100 -5.89 19.04 9.46
CA VAL A 100 -5.46 17.72 8.95
C VAL A 100 -3.94 17.66 8.74
N THR A 101 -3.31 18.77 8.34
CA THR A 101 -1.85 18.86 8.18
C THR A 101 -1.14 18.71 9.52
N VAL A 102 -1.61 19.40 10.57
CA VAL A 102 -1.06 19.25 11.93
C VAL A 102 -1.20 17.81 12.42
N VAL A 103 -2.38 17.19 12.24
CA VAL A 103 -2.61 15.79 12.62
C VAL A 103 -1.68 14.83 11.85
N ALA A 104 -1.46 15.07 10.56
CA ALA A 104 -0.57 14.27 9.73
C ALA A 104 0.88 14.36 10.23
N PHE A 105 1.38 15.56 10.51
CA PHE A 105 2.73 15.77 11.03
C PHE A 105 2.91 15.16 12.42
N LEU A 106 2.00 15.41 13.35
CA LEU A 106 2.09 14.84 14.71
C LEU A 106 2.05 13.31 14.67
N SER A 107 1.13 12.71 13.90
CA SER A 107 1.09 11.26 13.73
C SER A 107 2.39 10.72 13.14
N GLY A 108 2.96 11.39 12.15
CA GLY A 108 4.22 10.98 11.52
C GLY A 108 5.39 11.02 12.50
N ILE A 109 5.57 12.14 13.22
CA ILE A 109 6.63 12.32 14.21
C ILE A 109 6.48 11.28 15.33
N ILE A 110 5.31 11.18 15.95
CA ILE A 110 5.07 10.24 17.05
C ILE A 110 5.27 8.80 16.56
N GLY A 111 4.74 8.44 15.40
CA GLY A 111 4.88 7.10 14.84
C GLY A 111 6.32 6.71 14.57
N ILE A 112 7.11 7.60 13.95
CA ILE A 112 8.55 7.38 13.71
C ILE A 112 9.30 7.26 15.03
N THR A 113 9.05 8.14 15.99
CA THR A 113 9.69 8.10 17.31
C THR A 113 9.37 6.79 18.04
N VAL A 114 8.11 6.32 17.97
CA VAL A 114 7.72 5.04 18.57
C VAL A 114 8.52 3.89 17.97
N LEU A 115 8.60 3.81 16.64
CA LEU A 115 9.38 2.76 15.96
C LEU A 115 10.88 2.85 16.28
N TRP A 116 11.43 4.07 16.30
CA TRP A 116 12.84 4.31 16.52
C TRP A 116 13.30 3.96 17.94
N VAL A 117 12.53 4.37 18.95
CA VAL A 117 12.91 4.27 20.36
C VAL A 117 12.54 2.93 20.97
N PHE A 118 11.33 2.42 20.68
CA PHE A 118 10.82 1.22 21.33
C PHE A 118 11.07 -0.08 20.55
N LEU A 119 11.49 0.00 19.29
CA LEU A 119 11.91 -1.16 18.51
C LEU A 119 13.39 -1.03 18.16
N ASN A 120 13.69 -0.28 17.09
CA ASN A 120 15.06 0.02 16.70
C ASN A 120 15.11 1.15 15.66
N GLN A 121 16.31 1.70 15.48
CA GLN A 121 16.58 2.83 14.61
C GLN A 121 16.21 2.54 13.15
N LEU A 122 16.45 1.31 12.67
CA LEU A 122 16.14 0.92 11.29
C LEU A 122 14.64 0.93 11.02
N SER A 123 13.81 0.47 11.97
CA SER A 123 12.34 0.56 11.88
C SER A 123 11.88 2.02 11.76
N GLY A 124 12.50 2.93 12.52
CA GLY A 124 12.24 4.37 12.41
C GLY A 124 12.61 4.95 11.03
N VAL A 125 13.78 4.60 10.50
CA VAL A 125 14.22 4.99 9.14
C VAL A 125 13.25 4.48 8.07
N LEU A 126 12.81 3.23 8.17
CA LEU A 126 11.83 2.66 7.25
C LEU A 126 10.47 3.36 7.31
N GLY A 127 10.01 3.72 8.52
CA GLY A 127 8.79 4.50 8.70
C GLY A 127 8.88 5.88 8.05
N LEU A 128 9.99 6.59 8.25
CA LEU A 128 10.26 7.88 7.60
C LEU A 128 10.29 7.73 6.07
N LEU A 129 11.01 6.74 5.55
CA LEU A 129 11.11 6.46 4.13
C LEU A 129 9.73 6.15 3.52
N ALA A 130 8.90 5.38 4.22
CA ALA A 130 7.54 5.06 3.78
C ALA A 130 6.67 6.31 3.64
N ILE A 131 6.69 7.22 4.63
CA ILE A 131 5.96 8.50 4.54
C ILE A 131 6.49 9.34 3.38
N PHE A 132 7.80 9.53 3.29
CA PHE A 132 8.42 10.35 2.26
C PHE A 132 8.09 9.82 0.85
N MET A 133 8.35 8.53 0.61
CA MET A 133 8.08 7.92 -0.69
C MET A 133 6.61 7.96 -1.07
N TYR A 134 5.69 7.73 -0.12
CA TYR A 134 4.25 7.73 -0.42
C TYR A 134 3.69 9.15 -0.63
N ALA A 135 4.00 10.07 0.27
CA ALA A 135 3.42 11.41 0.29
C ALA A 135 4.16 12.37 -0.65
N ALA A 136 5.48 12.43 -0.61
CA ALA A 136 6.26 13.44 -1.34
C ALA A 136 6.62 13.00 -2.76
N VAL A 137 6.82 11.70 -2.99
CA VAL A 137 7.24 11.19 -4.31
C VAL A 137 6.06 10.61 -5.09
N TYR A 138 5.46 9.52 -4.58
CA TYR A 138 4.41 8.79 -5.28
C TYR A 138 3.17 9.65 -5.55
N THR A 139 2.64 10.32 -4.53
CA THR A 139 1.36 11.03 -4.64
C THR A 139 1.38 12.12 -5.73
N PRO A 140 2.37 13.03 -5.80
CA PRO A 140 2.48 13.98 -6.91
C PRO A 140 2.74 13.28 -8.25
N LEU A 141 3.58 12.24 -8.26
CA LEU A 141 4.00 11.55 -9.50
C LEU A 141 2.82 10.94 -10.25
N LYS A 142 1.73 10.54 -9.58
CA LYS A 142 0.50 10.05 -10.23
C LYS A 142 -0.06 10.99 -11.29
N ARG A 143 0.21 12.30 -11.20
CA ARG A 143 -0.21 13.31 -12.18
C ARG A 143 0.77 13.47 -13.33
N ILE A 144 2.03 13.20 -13.06
CA ILE A 144 3.14 13.53 -13.93
C ILE A 144 3.42 12.37 -14.87
N SER A 145 3.49 11.14 -14.35
CA SER A 145 3.99 9.98 -15.07
C SER A 145 3.32 8.65 -14.69
N PRO A 146 3.11 7.73 -15.66
CA PRO A 146 2.67 6.36 -15.38
C PRO A 146 3.65 5.54 -14.52
N TYR A 147 4.89 5.98 -14.36
CA TYR A 147 5.85 5.38 -13.42
C TYR A 147 5.43 5.53 -11.95
N ALA A 148 4.40 6.33 -11.65
CA ALA A 148 3.85 6.45 -10.31
C ALA A 148 3.50 5.09 -9.69
N VAL A 149 2.94 4.14 -10.44
CA VAL A 149 2.60 2.82 -9.88
C VAL A 149 3.86 2.06 -9.43
N PHE A 150 4.95 2.13 -10.21
CA PHE A 150 6.22 1.53 -9.86
C PHE A 150 6.85 2.17 -8.62
N ILE A 151 6.91 3.50 -8.58
CA ILE A 151 7.45 4.22 -7.41
C ILE A 151 6.57 4.04 -6.17
N GLY A 152 5.26 4.00 -6.35
CA GLY A 152 4.29 3.74 -5.28
C GLY A 152 4.37 2.32 -4.72
N ALA A 153 5.00 1.38 -5.44
CA ALA A 153 5.15 0.02 -4.96
C ALA A 153 6.20 -0.09 -3.83
N PHE A 154 7.22 0.78 -3.82
CA PHE A 154 8.23 0.82 -2.75
C PHE A 154 7.62 1.04 -1.35
N PRO A 155 6.87 2.14 -1.07
CA PRO A 155 6.31 2.34 0.26
C PRO A 155 5.28 1.26 0.63
N GLY A 156 4.57 0.68 -0.34
CA GLY A 156 3.64 -0.41 -0.08
C GLY A 156 4.30 -1.75 0.27
N ALA A 157 5.58 -1.92 -0.10
CA ALA A 157 6.38 -3.11 0.16
C ALA A 157 7.18 -3.05 1.48
N ILE A 158 7.35 -1.86 2.04
CA ILE A 158 8.02 -1.66 3.33
C ILE A 158 7.39 -2.40 4.51
N PRO A 159 6.06 -2.49 4.70
CA PRO A 159 5.50 -2.95 5.97
C PRO A 159 5.93 -4.35 6.42
N PRO A 160 5.86 -5.42 5.58
CA PRO A 160 6.35 -6.74 5.98
C PRO A 160 7.85 -6.75 6.30
N MET A 161 8.66 -6.06 5.51
CA MET A 161 10.10 -5.90 5.77
C MET A 161 10.37 -5.15 7.07
N LEU A 162 9.62 -4.08 7.35
CA LEU A 162 9.72 -3.31 8.59
C LEU A 162 9.40 -4.18 9.80
N GLY A 163 8.39 -5.04 9.69
CA GLY A 163 8.09 -6.05 10.71
C GLY A 163 9.27 -6.97 11.01
N TRP A 164 9.88 -7.54 9.98
CA TRP A 164 11.07 -8.39 10.12
C TRP A 164 12.23 -7.63 10.77
N VAL A 165 12.50 -6.41 10.30
CA VAL A 165 13.56 -5.54 10.85
C VAL A 165 13.25 -5.16 12.30
N ALA A 166 11.98 -4.99 12.66
CA ALA A 166 11.58 -4.75 14.05
C ALA A 166 11.90 -5.94 14.95
N ALA A 167 11.69 -7.17 14.47
CA ALA A 167 12.00 -8.40 15.21
C ALA A 167 13.50 -8.70 15.33
N THR A 168 14.26 -8.43 14.26
CA THR A 168 15.65 -8.89 14.14
C THR A 168 16.69 -7.79 14.33
N GLY A 169 16.28 -6.52 14.23
CA GLY A 169 17.18 -5.37 14.25
C GLY A 169 18.10 -5.25 13.04
N ALA A 170 17.87 -6.02 11.95
CA ALA A 170 18.78 -6.07 10.80
C ALA A 170 18.07 -6.14 9.44
N PHE A 171 18.70 -5.54 8.42
CA PHE A 171 18.35 -5.75 7.03
C PHE A 171 19.02 -7.01 6.50
N SER A 172 18.42 -8.16 6.82
CA SER A 172 18.87 -9.45 6.31
C SER A 172 18.27 -9.76 4.93
N PHE A 173 18.72 -10.86 4.33
CA PHE A 173 18.23 -11.32 3.03
C PHE A 173 16.71 -11.57 3.04
N GLU A 174 16.21 -12.14 4.13
CA GLU A 174 14.79 -12.45 4.35
C GLU A 174 13.94 -11.18 4.41
N ALA A 175 14.44 -10.12 5.04
CA ALA A 175 13.79 -8.80 5.04
C ALA A 175 13.59 -8.29 3.60
N GLY A 176 14.64 -8.38 2.79
CA GLY A 176 14.60 -8.03 1.36
C GLY A 176 13.66 -8.92 0.55
N MET A 177 13.56 -10.21 0.91
CA MET A 177 12.65 -11.14 0.25
C MET A 177 11.18 -10.81 0.55
N LEU A 178 10.82 -10.52 1.81
CA LEU A 178 9.49 -10.08 2.18
C LEU A 178 9.10 -8.78 1.45
N PHE A 179 10.06 -7.84 1.35
CA PHE A 179 9.90 -6.65 0.52
C PHE A 179 9.61 -7.02 -0.95
N ALA A 180 10.44 -7.88 -1.55
CA ALA A 180 10.32 -8.24 -2.96
C ALA A 180 8.98 -8.92 -3.30
N ILE A 181 8.53 -9.86 -2.47
CA ILE A 181 7.23 -10.54 -2.65
C ILE A 181 6.10 -9.52 -2.63
N GLN A 182 6.11 -8.62 -1.63
CA GLN A 182 5.11 -7.57 -1.51
C GLN A 182 5.20 -6.54 -2.65
N PHE A 183 6.40 -6.23 -3.13
CA PHE A 183 6.64 -5.32 -4.23
C PHE A 183 6.08 -5.86 -5.55
N PHE A 184 6.39 -7.11 -5.90
CA PHE A 184 5.94 -7.70 -7.16
C PHE A 184 4.43 -7.98 -7.18
N TRP A 185 3.85 -8.37 -6.06
CA TRP A 185 2.41 -8.63 -5.94
C TRP A 185 1.55 -7.42 -6.34
N GLN A 186 2.04 -6.21 -6.08
CA GLN A 186 1.28 -4.98 -6.28
C GLN A 186 1.01 -4.64 -7.73
N PHE A 187 1.88 -5.03 -8.66
CA PHE A 187 1.74 -4.66 -10.06
C PHE A 187 0.45 -5.18 -10.72
N PRO A 188 0.16 -6.50 -10.71
CA PRO A 188 -1.09 -6.99 -11.27
C PRO A 188 -2.31 -6.40 -10.54
N HIS A 189 -2.21 -6.19 -9.22
CA HIS A 189 -3.27 -5.60 -8.40
C HIS A 189 -3.58 -4.13 -8.76
N PHE A 190 -2.58 -3.25 -8.65
CA PHE A 190 -2.72 -1.81 -8.85
C PHE A 190 -3.08 -1.48 -10.29
N TRP A 191 -2.51 -2.18 -11.28
CA TRP A 191 -2.90 -1.95 -12.66
C TRP A 191 -4.28 -2.52 -13.00
N ALA A 192 -4.74 -3.60 -12.36
CA ALA A 192 -6.12 -4.04 -12.48
C ALA A 192 -7.11 -3.00 -11.91
N ILE A 193 -6.79 -2.37 -10.78
CA ILE A 193 -7.57 -1.24 -10.24
C ILE A 193 -7.54 -0.06 -11.22
N ALA A 194 -6.35 0.30 -11.72
CA ALA A 194 -6.19 1.41 -12.67
C ALA A 194 -6.91 1.18 -13.99
N TRP A 195 -7.00 -0.07 -14.43
CA TRP A 195 -7.79 -0.46 -15.60
C TRP A 195 -9.27 -0.14 -15.39
N ARG A 196 -9.84 -0.56 -14.25
CA ARG A 196 -11.26 -0.33 -13.94
C ARG A 196 -11.58 1.14 -13.69
N LEU A 197 -10.70 1.84 -12.99
CA LEU A 197 -10.89 3.25 -12.61
C LEU A 197 -10.35 4.25 -13.63
N HIS A 198 -9.87 3.77 -14.79
CA HIS A 198 -9.24 4.64 -15.79
C HIS A 198 -10.09 5.85 -16.22
N PRO A 199 -11.42 5.72 -16.44
CA PRO A 199 -12.22 6.87 -16.84
C PRO A 199 -12.26 7.96 -15.75
N GLU A 200 -12.33 7.57 -14.47
CA GLU A 200 -12.27 8.52 -13.34
C GLU A 200 -10.88 9.12 -13.20
N TYR A 201 -9.83 8.30 -13.35
CA TYR A 201 -8.45 8.79 -13.32
C TYR A 201 -8.16 9.79 -14.43
N GLN A 202 -8.62 9.55 -15.65
CA GLN A 202 -8.47 10.50 -16.76
C GLN A 202 -9.22 11.82 -16.48
N LYS A 203 -10.46 11.76 -15.96
CA LYS A 203 -11.23 12.95 -15.59
C LYS A 203 -10.50 13.81 -14.55
N ALA A 204 -9.90 13.16 -13.55
CA ALA A 204 -9.10 13.87 -12.59
C ALA A 204 -7.81 14.39 -13.23
N GLY A 205 -7.16 13.60 -14.09
CA GLY A 205 -5.86 13.85 -14.73
C GLY A 205 -4.71 13.01 -14.13
N PHE A 206 -5.04 11.84 -13.57
CA PHE A 206 -4.07 10.84 -13.09
C PHE A 206 -3.66 9.87 -14.19
N LYS A 207 -2.36 9.53 -14.22
CA LYS A 207 -1.72 8.61 -15.15
C LYS A 207 -1.35 7.32 -14.43
N MET A 208 -2.27 6.37 -14.40
CA MET A 208 -2.15 5.17 -13.53
C MET A 208 -2.00 3.85 -14.30
N LEU A 209 -2.31 3.82 -15.59
CA LEU A 209 -2.06 2.66 -16.43
C LEU A 209 -0.67 2.74 -17.06
N PRO A 210 -0.06 1.60 -17.42
CA PRO A 210 1.06 1.62 -18.34
C PRO A 210 0.68 2.41 -19.60
N TYR A 211 1.54 3.33 -20.05
CA TYR A 211 1.26 4.23 -21.18
C TYR A 211 -0.03 5.08 -21.06
N ASP A 212 -0.62 5.16 -19.86
CA ASP A 212 -1.85 5.91 -19.58
C ASP A 212 -3.04 5.58 -20.49
N LYS A 213 -3.15 4.32 -20.95
CA LYS A 213 -4.25 3.88 -21.84
C LYS A 213 -4.73 2.47 -21.50
N LYS A 214 -6.03 2.22 -21.62
CA LYS A 214 -6.63 0.87 -21.65
C LYS A 214 -6.45 0.23 -23.02
N ASN A 215 -5.26 -0.31 -23.26
CA ASN A 215 -4.94 -0.98 -24.52
C ASN A 215 -4.26 -2.33 -24.28
N ARG A 216 -3.98 -3.03 -25.39
CA ARG A 216 -3.33 -4.34 -25.35
C ARG A 216 -1.94 -4.30 -24.72
N THR A 217 -1.16 -3.23 -24.92
CA THR A 217 0.17 -3.08 -24.32
C THR A 217 0.12 -3.02 -22.80
N SER A 218 -0.81 -2.25 -22.24
CA SER A 218 -1.05 -2.20 -20.80
C SER A 218 -1.48 -3.55 -20.25
N ALA A 219 -2.35 -4.25 -20.97
CA ALA A 219 -2.79 -5.60 -20.57
C ALA A 219 -1.66 -6.64 -20.69
N ILE A 220 -0.75 -6.52 -21.65
CA ILE A 220 0.48 -7.33 -21.75
C ILE A 220 1.36 -7.11 -20.52
N ILE A 221 1.56 -5.85 -20.10
CA ILE A 221 2.37 -5.54 -18.91
C ILE A 221 1.75 -6.14 -17.65
N ILE A 222 0.42 -6.07 -17.49
CA ILE A 222 -0.30 -6.72 -16.39
C ILE A 222 -0.09 -8.25 -16.43
N PHE A 223 -0.19 -8.86 -17.61
CA PHE A 223 0.05 -10.29 -17.79
C PHE A 223 1.49 -10.68 -17.44
N ILE A 224 2.49 -9.96 -17.96
CA ILE A 224 3.91 -10.18 -17.64
C ILE A 224 4.14 -10.05 -16.13
N SER A 225 3.56 -9.04 -15.47
CA SER A 225 3.70 -8.89 -14.02
C SER A 225 3.09 -10.05 -13.22
N SER A 226 1.98 -10.62 -13.70
CA SER A 226 1.39 -11.83 -13.10
C SER A 226 2.29 -13.06 -13.26
N ILE A 227 2.96 -13.19 -14.43
CA ILE A 227 3.91 -14.28 -14.69
C ILE A 227 5.16 -14.10 -13.82
N LEU A 228 5.70 -12.89 -13.71
CA LEU A 228 6.86 -12.61 -12.83
C LEU A 228 6.55 -12.93 -11.37
N LEU A 229 5.35 -12.60 -10.91
CA LEU A 229 4.92 -12.98 -9.56
C LEU A 229 4.84 -14.51 -9.41
N LEU A 230 4.28 -15.21 -10.40
CA LEU A 230 4.24 -16.68 -10.42
C LEU A 230 5.65 -17.29 -10.35
N THR A 231 6.59 -16.82 -11.17
CA THR A 231 7.96 -17.36 -11.15
C THR A 231 8.71 -16.98 -9.88
N SER A 232 8.39 -15.85 -9.26
CA SER A 232 8.98 -15.46 -7.98
C SER A 232 8.58 -16.36 -6.81
N SER A 233 7.49 -17.14 -6.94
CA SER A 233 7.02 -18.06 -5.88
C SER A 233 8.02 -19.14 -5.48
N PHE A 234 8.98 -19.47 -6.34
CA PHE A 234 10.03 -20.47 -6.09
C PHE A 234 11.27 -19.90 -5.39
N LEU A 235 11.44 -18.57 -5.40
CA LEU A 235 12.64 -17.94 -4.85
C LEU A 235 12.81 -18.18 -3.34
N PRO A 236 11.76 -18.10 -2.50
CA PRO A 236 11.91 -18.31 -1.06
C PRO A 236 12.49 -19.67 -0.67
N GLU A 237 12.02 -20.74 -1.29
CA GLU A 237 12.56 -22.09 -1.07
C GLU A 237 13.94 -22.27 -1.69
N TYR A 238 14.19 -21.70 -2.89
CA TYR A 238 15.51 -21.80 -3.53
C TYR A 238 16.64 -21.22 -2.65
N TYR A 239 16.34 -20.16 -1.90
CA TYR A 239 17.28 -19.55 -0.95
C TYR A 239 17.14 -20.06 0.49
N ASN A 240 16.38 -21.14 0.72
CA ASN A 240 16.14 -21.75 2.03
C ASN A 240 15.53 -20.80 3.09
N VAL A 241 14.75 -19.80 2.68
CA VAL A 241 14.04 -18.92 3.61
C VAL A 241 12.72 -19.54 4.08
N THR A 242 12.10 -20.34 3.22
CA THR A 242 10.86 -21.08 3.53
C THR A 242 10.93 -22.50 2.98
N GLY A 243 10.06 -23.37 3.46
CA GLY A 243 9.90 -24.71 2.91
C GLY A 243 9.08 -24.79 1.61
N ARG A 244 8.72 -26.04 1.27
CA ARG A 244 7.94 -26.39 0.07
C ARG A 244 6.47 -25.94 0.16
N VAL A 245 5.90 -25.84 1.37
CA VAL A 245 4.49 -25.49 1.56
C VAL A 245 4.26 -24.03 1.15
N ALA A 246 5.17 -23.13 1.50
CA ALA A 246 5.21 -21.74 1.06
C ALA A 246 5.29 -21.64 -0.46
N THR A 247 6.21 -22.36 -1.10
CA THR A 247 6.33 -22.36 -2.56
C THR A 247 5.02 -22.76 -3.24
N ILE A 248 4.42 -23.88 -2.82
CA ILE A 248 3.17 -24.38 -3.41
C ILE A 248 2.04 -23.35 -3.20
N GLY A 249 1.90 -22.80 -2.00
CA GLY A 249 0.89 -21.78 -1.70
C GLY A 249 1.05 -20.53 -2.57
N LEU A 250 2.26 -19.94 -2.58
CA LEU A 250 2.58 -18.76 -3.38
C LEU A 250 2.38 -19.01 -4.89
N PHE A 251 2.73 -20.21 -5.37
CA PHE A 251 2.54 -20.60 -6.77
C PHE A 251 1.04 -20.65 -7.12
N ILE A 252 0.24 -21.36 -6.32
CA ILE A 252 -1.21 -21.49 -6.54
C ILE A 252 -1.86 -20.10 -6.54
N PHE A 253 -1.61 -19.28 -5.51
CA PHE A 253 -2.23 -17.96 -5.43
C PHE A 253 -1.81 -17.02 -6.56
N SER A 254 -0.56 -17.12 -7.04
CA SER A 254 -0.09 -16.37 -8.20
C SER A 254 -0.77 -16.85 -9.49
N ALA A 255 -0.90 -18.16 -9.67
CA ALA A 255 -1.49 -18.77 -10.87
C ALA A 255 -2.95 -18.34 -11.08
N LEU A 256 -3.70 -18.11 -9.99
CA LEU A 256 -5.06 -17.57 -10.03
C LEU A 256 -5.16 -16.19 -10.72
N MET A 257 -4.08 -15.40 -10.74
CA MET A 257 -4.03 -14.12 -11.44
C MET A 257 -3.58 -14.23 -12.91
N VAL A 258 -2.89 -15.31 -13.28
CA VAL A 258 -2.32 -15.50 -14.63
C VAL A 258 -3.40 -15.72 -15.68
N TYR A 259 -4.37 -16.60 -15.42
CA TYR A 259 -5.47 -16.84 -16.36
C TYR A 259 -6.30 -15.58 -16.68
N PRO A 260 -6.83 -14.83 -15.68
CA PRO A 260 -7.59 -13.64 -15.98
C PRO A 260 -6.74 -12.53 -16.60
N SER A 261 -5.45 -12.40 -16.28
CA SER A 261 -4.57 -11.43 -16.96
C SER A 261 -4.30 -11.79 -18.42
N PHE A 262 -4.16 -13.09 -18.75
CA PHE A 262 -4.10 -13.55 -20.14
C PHE A 262 -5.40 -13.21 -20.90
N LYS A 263 -6.55 -13.46 -20.28
CA LYS A 263 -7.85 -13.13 -20.89
C LYS A 263 -8.02 -11.62 -21.06
N LEU A 264 -7.63 -10.82 -20.08
CA LEU A 264 -7.61 -9.35 -20.19
C LEU A 264 -6.76 -8.90 -21.37
N MET A 265 -5.58 -9.48 -21.56
CA MET A 265 -4.71 -9.19 -22.71
C MET A 265 -5.36 -9.50 -24.06
N LYS A 266 -6.19 -10.54 -24.14
CA LYS A 266 -6.86 -10.96 -25.38
C LYS A 266 -8.14 -10.19 -25.66
N THR A 267 -8.92 -9.86 -24.64
CA THR A 267 -10.28 -9.31 -24.82
C THR A 267 -10.44 -7.86 -24.39
N LEU A 268 -9.51 -7.32 -23.60
CA LEU A 268 -9.56 -5.98 -22.99
C LEU A 268 -10.82 -5.72 -22.12
N ASP A 269 -11.46 -6.80 -21.66
CA ASP A 269 -12.73 -6.76 -20.94
C ASP A 269 -12.52 -6.52 -19.43
N ASP A 270 -13.22 -5.52 -18.90
CA ASP A 270 -13.14 -5.08 -17.50
C ASP A 270 -13.47 -6.19 -16.49
N LYS A 271 -14.26 -7.20 -16.88
CA LYS A 271 -14.55 -8.34 -16.00
C LYS A 271 -13.28 -9.09 -15.58
N TYR A 272 -12.28 -9.17 -16.46
CA TYR A 272 -11.02 -9.85 -16.16
C TYR A 272 -10.11 -9.01 -15.27
N ALA A 273 -10.10 -7.68 -15.45
CA ALA A 273 -9.44 -6.78 -14.51
C ALA A 273 -10.05 -6.89 -13.10
N LEU A 274 -11.37 -7.00 -12.98
CA LEU A 274 -12.05 -7.26 -11.70
C LEU A 274 -11.58 -8.61 -11.09
N ARG A 275 -11.51 -9.68 -11.89
CA ARG A 275 -11.01 -10.97 -11.40
C ARG A 275 -9.58 -10.91 -10.90
N ILE A 276 -8.66 -10.25 -11.63
CA ILE A 276 -7.26 -10.06 -11.18
C ILE A 276 -7.25 -9.34 -9.83
N MET A 277 -8.00 -8.24 -9.71
CA MET A 277 -8.10 -7.47 -8.47
C MET A 277 -8.59 -8.34 -7.30
N LEU A 278 -9.63 -9.15 -7.49
CA LEU A 278 -10.16 -10.04 -6.45
C LEU A 278 -9.16 -11.14 -6.06
N MET A 279 -8.53 -11.80 -7.04
CA MET A 279 -7.52 -12.85 -6.78
C MET A 279 -6.28 -12.28 -6.08
N SER A 280 -5.88 -11.05 -6.41
CA SER A 280 -4.74 -10.40 -5.74
C SER A 280 -5.00 -10.06 -4.27
N TYR A 281 -6.26 -9.85 -3.84
CA TYR A 281 -6.56 -9.72 -2.41
C TYR A 281 -6.39 -11.05 -1.67
N LEU A 282 -6.80 -12.16 -2.31
CA LEU A 282 -6.58 -13.49 -1.77
C LEU A 282 -5.08 -13.78 -1.62
N TYR A 283 -4.28 -13.44 -2.64
CA TYR A 283 -2.82 -13.52 -2.57
C TYR A 283 -2.26 -12.73 -1.39
N LEU A 284 -2.65 -11.47 -1.21
CA LEU A 284 -2.13 -10.62 -0.13
C LEU A 284 -2.38 -11.23 1.25
N ILE A 285 -3.59 -11.74 1.50
CA ILE A 285 -3.97 -12.30 2.81
C ILE A 285 -3.23 -13.60 3.08
N LEU A 286 -3.13 -14.47 2.08
CA LEU A 286 -2.63 -15.83 2.28
C LEU A 286 -1.13 -15.98 2.09
N SER A 287 -0.49 -15.14 1.27
CA SER A 287 0.97 -15.24 1.01
C SER A 287 1.79 -15.13 2.28
N LEU A 288 1.58 -14.08 3.08
CA LEU A 288 2.28 -13.88 4.35
C LEU A 288 1.94 -14.95 5.39
N LEU A 289 0.71 -15.47 5.37
CA LEU A 289 0.28 -16.54 6.27
C LEU A 289 1.02 -17.85 5.97
N VAL A 290 1.10 -18.25 4.69
CA VAL A 290 1.79 -19.50 4.33
C VAL A 290 3.30 -19.35 4.55
N ILE A 291 3.90 -18.19 4.27
CA ILE A 291 5.30 -17.90 4.61
C ILE A 291 5.54 -18.03 6.12
N LEU A 292 4.64 -17.50 6.95
CA LEU A 292 4.76 -17.62 8.40
C LEU A 292 4.67 -19.06 8.90
N ILE A 293 3.77 -19.87 8.32
CA ILE A 293 3.59 -21.27 8.71
C ILE A 293 4.80 -22.13 8.35
N ASP A 294 5.44 -21.84 7.22
CA ASP A 294 6.49 -22.66 6.61
C ASP A 294 7.88 -21.97 6.66
N LYS A 295 8.06 -21.03 7.59
CA LYS A 295 9.34 -20.40 7.83
C LYS A 295 10.35 -21.44 8.34
N ALA A 296 11.57 -21.38 7.84
CA ALA A 296 12.66 -22.30 8.18
C ALA A 296 13.20 -22.08 9.61
#